data_AF-A0A2T0W9B7-F1
#
_entry.id   AF-A0A2T0W9B7-F1
#
_cell.length_a   1.000
_cell.length_b   1.000
_cell.length_c   1.000
_cell.angle_alpha   90.00
_cell.angle_beta   90.00
_cell.angle_gamma   90.00
#
_symmetry.space_group_name_H-M   'P 1'
#
loop_
_entity.id
_entity.type
_entity.pdbx_description
1 polymer ?
#
loop_
_entity_poly.entity_id
_entity_poly.type
_entity_poly.pdbx_seq_one_letter_code
_entity_poly.pdbx_strand_id
1 'polypeptide(L)'
;MDGRLTTKEIMKKDGIKNKSQIETWMRWYRTNEIHRFDQPIGKQYSYGHGTQFASEDEKKDRQNAYLKMENEILKKYLEMKEELNKN
;
A
#
# COMPACT_ATOMS: atom_id res chain seq x y z
N MET A 1 -24.30 -3.63 -0.18
CA MET A 1 -23.24 -4.63 -0.37
C MET A 1 -22.27 -4.48 0.78
N ASP A 2 -22.02 -5.51 1.58
CA ASP A 2 -20.97 -5.48 2.61
C ASP A 2 -19.66 -5.13 1.89
N GLY A 3 -18.96 -4.07 2.32
CA GLY A 3 -17.81 -3.46 1.62
C GLY A 3 -16.56 -4.32 1.55
N ARG A 4 -16.72 -5.65 1.47
CA ARG A 4 -15.69 -6.66 1.50
C ARG A 4 -15.49 -7.21 0.10
N LEU A 5 -14.51 -6.65 -0.61
CA LEU A 5 -14.00 -7.26 -1.84
C LEU A 5 -13.31 -8.57 -1.49
N THR A 6 -13.63 -9.62 -2.25
CA THR A 6 -12.90 -10.89 -2.21
C THR A 6 -11.50 -10.71 -2.82
N THR A 7 -10.56 -11.58 -2.44
CA THR A 7 -9.21 -11.59 -3.06
C THR A 7 -9.28 -11.68 -4.59
N LYS A 8 -10.25 -12.43 -5.13
CA LYS A 8 -10.44 -12.56 -6.58
C LYS A 8 -10.87 -11.25 -7.24
N GLU A 9 -11.74 -10.48 -6.60
CA GLU A 9 -12.18 -9.18 -7.11
C GLU A 9 -11.05 -8.16 -7.08
N ILE A 10 -10.24 -8.15 -6.00
CA ILE A 10 -9.03 -7.32 -5.89
C ILE A 10 -8.04 -7.68 -7.00
N MET A 11 -7.76 -8.98 -7.21
CA MET A 11 -6.88 -9.43 -8.30
C MET A 11 -7.34 -8.94 -9.67
N LYS A 12 -8.63 -9.06 -9.96
CA LYS A 12 -9.21 -8.64 -11.24
C LYS A 12 -9.17 -7.12 -11.41
N LYS A 13 -9.54 -6.37 -10.37
CA LYS A 13 -9.63 -4.91 -10.41
C LYS A 13 -8.27 -4.26 -10.57
N ASP A 14 -7.26 -4.77 -9.85
CA ASP A 14 -5.94 -4.14 -9.75
C ASP A 14 -4.88 -4.85 -10.61
N GLY A 15 -5.28 -5.82 -11.44
CA GLY A 15 -4.38 -6.55 -12.33
C GLY A 15 -3.32 -7.40 -11.61
N ILE A 16 -3.57 -7.77 -10.35
CA ILE A 16 -2.64 -8.55 -9.53
C ILE A 16 -2.72 -10.02 -9.93
N LYS A 17 -1.59 -10.58 -10.39
CA LYS A 17 -1.51 -11.97 -10.86
C LYS A 17 -1.49 -12.99 -9.74
N ASN A 18 -0.98 -12.63 -8.56
CA ASN A 18 -0.73 -13.57 -7.47
C ASN A 18 -1.58 -13.28 -6.23
N LYS A 19 -2.41 -14.24 -5.82
CA LYS A 19 -3.24 -14.13 -4.61
C LYS A 19 -2.39 -14.02 -3.34
N SER A 20 -1.24 -14.70 -3.27
CA SER A 20 -0.43 -14.76 -2.05
C SER A 20 0.21 -13.41 -1.72
N GLN A 21 0.38 -12.56 -2.73
CA GLN A 21 0.82 -11.18 -2.57
C GLN A 21 -0.23 -10.37 -1.80
N ILE A 22 -1.50 -10.49 -2.17
CA ILE A 22 -2.62 -9.82 -1.48
C ILE A 22 -2.74 -10.36 -0.05
N GLU A 23 -2.69 -11.68 0.13
CA GLU A 23 -2.74 -12.31 1.46
C GLU A 23 -1.60 -11.82 2.37
N THR A 24 -0.38 -11.69 1.82
CA THR A 24 0.79 -11.18 2.55
C THR A 24 0.62 -9.71 2.93
N TRP A 25 0.17 -8.86 2.00
CA TRP A 25 -0.11 -7.45 2.26
C TRP A 25 -1.19 -7.27 3.32
N MET A 26 -2.29 -8.03 3.22
CA MET A 26 -3.38 -7.99 4.20
C MET A 26 -2.91 -8.46 5.58
N ARG A 27 -2.01 -9.44 5.65
CA ARG A 27 -1.39 -9.85 6.92
C ARG A 27 -0.60 -8.70 7.52
N TRP A 28 0.32 -8.08 6.77
CA TRP A 28 1.13 -6.96 7.25
C TRP A 28 0.28 -5.79 7.73
N TYR A 29 -0.78 -5.45 7.00
CA TYR A 29 -1.72 -4.41 7.41
C TYR A 29 -2.39 -4.74 8.74
N ARG A 30 -2.91 -5.97 8.90
CA ARG A 30 -3.58 -6.42 10.13
C ARG A 30 -2.63 -6.53 11.33
N THR A 31 -1.36 -6.82 11.10
CA THR A 31 -0.31 -6.92 12.14
C THR A 31 0.43 -5.60 12.38
N ASN A 32 -0.01 -4.49 11.77
CA ASN A 32 0.64 -3.18 11.84
C ASN A 32 2.11 -3.17 11.37
N GLU A 33 2.50 -4.11 10.50
CA GLU A 33 3.81 -4.19 9.87
C GLU A 33 3.89 -3.32 8.60
N ILE A 34 3.31 -2.11 8.64
CA ILE A 34 3.17 -1.22 7.48
C ILE A 34 4.51 -0.78 6.89
N HIS A 35 5.57 -0.74 7.71
CA HIS A 35 6.95 -0.44 7.29
C HIS A 35 7.46 -1.41 6.19
N ARG A 36 6.82 -2.57 6.02
CA ARG A 36 7.18 -3.54 4.97
C ARG A 36 6.76 -3.10 3.57
N PHE A 37 5.80 -2.18 3.45
CA PHE A 37 5.39 -1.60 2.17
C PHE A 37 6.42 -0.62 1.61
N ASP A 38 7.33 -0.10 2.43
CA ASP A 38 8.40 0.82 2.02
C ASP A 38 9.56 0.13 1.27
N GLN A 39 9.45 -1.17 1.07
CA GLN A 39 10.43 -1.95 0.34
C GLN A 39 10.44 -1.59 -1.15
N PRO A 40 11.63 -1.38 -1.74
CA PRO A 40 11.77 -0.99 -3.12
C PRO A 40 11.38 -2.15 -4.04
N ILE A 41 10.61 -1.81 -5.07
CA ILE A 41 10.18 -2.75 -6.10
C ILE A 41 11.42 -3.34 -6.77
N GLY A 42 11.48 -4.67 -6.88
CA GLY A 42 12.57 -5.38 -7.56
C GLY A 42 13.83 -5.61 -6.71
N LYS A 43 13.82 -5.30 -5.41
CA LYS A 43 14.85 -5.77 -4.47
C LYS A 43 14.34 -6.97 -3.68
N GLN A 44 15.23 -7.91 -3.40
CA GLN A 44 14.93 -9.04 -2.54
C GLN A 44 14.69 -8.57 -1.10
N TYR A 45 13.70 -9.17 -0.44
CA TYR A 45 13.44 -8.97 0.97
C TYR A 45 14.67 -9.33 1.82
N SER A 46 15.12 -8.40 2.66
CA SER A 46 16.13 -8.64 3.69
C SER A 46 15.48 -8.58 5.07
N TYR A 47 15.22 -9.74 5.68
CA TYR A 47 14.64 -9.84 7.03
C TYR A 47 15.51 -9.06 8.04
N GLY A 48 14.89 -8.13 8.77
CA GLY A 48 15.57 -7.33 9.80
C GLY A 48 16.50 -6.22 9.29
N HIS A 49 16.71 -6.11 7.97
CA HIS A 49 17.38 -4.96 7.36
C HIS A 49 16.31 -4.16 6.62
N GLY A 50 15.85 -3.06 7.24
CA GLY A 50 15.18 -2.01 6.47
C GLY A 50 16.10 -1.58 5.32
N THR A 51 15.56 -0.93 4.30
CA THR A 51 16.41 -0.34 3.26
C THR A 51 17.45 0.52 3.93
N GLN A 52 18.72 0.10 3.93
CA GLN A 52 19.82 0.97 4.29
C GLN A 52 19.75 2.10 3.26
N PHE A 53 19.22 3.26 3.67
CA PHE A 53 19.22 4.43 2.82
C PHE A 53 20.68 4.70 2.48
N ALA A 54 21.03 4.73 1.19
CA ALA A 54 22.41 4.96 0.79
C ALA A 54 22.82 6.42 1.09
N SER A 55 21.84 7.33 1.25
CA SER A 55 22.03 8.73 1.64
C SER A 55 20.81 9.35 2.34
N GLU A 56 21.02 10.48 3.02
CA GLU A 56 19.92 11.29 3.60
C GLU A 56 18.97 11.85 2.54
N ASP A 57 19.45 12.07 1.31
CA ASP A 57 18.61 12.55 0.21
C ASP A 57 17.67 11.46 -0.29
N GLU A 58 18.15 10.21 -0.42
CA GLU A 58 17.28 9.07 -0.73
C GLU A 58 16.19 8.87 0.33
N LYS A 59 16.52 9.09 1.60
CA LYS A 59 15.57 9.02 2.71
C LYS A 59 14.48 10.10 2.58
N LYS A 60 14.87 11.35 2.29
CA LYS A 60 13.92 12.46 2.07
C LYS A 60 13.03 12.23 0.86
N ASP A 61 13.60 11.77 -0.25
CA ASP A 61 12.84 11.51 -1.48
C ASP A 61 11.80 10.41 -1.28
N ARG A 62 12.14 9.35 -0.54
CA ARG A 62 11.17 8.32 -0.18
C ARG A 62 10.09 8.81 0.76
N GLN A 63 10.47 9.59 1.78
CA GLN A 63 9.48 10.19 2.69
C GLN A 63 8.51 11.09 1.92
N ASN A 64 9.02 11.89 0.98
CA ASN A 64 8.18 12.72 0.11
C ASN A 64 7.28 11.87 -0.80
N ALA A 65 7.78 10.78 -1.38
CA ALA A 65 6.97 9.87 -2.19
C ALA A 65 5.85 9.21 -1.38
N TYR A 66 6.16 8.77 -0.15
CA TYR A 66 5.19 8.19 0.78
C TYR A 66 4.10 9.19 1.15
N LEU A 67 4.48 10.41 1.56
CA LEU A 67 3.53 11.48 1.89
C LEU A 67 2.63 11.85 0.71
N LYS A 68 3.18 11.87 -0.52
CA LYS A 68 2.36 12.08 -1.73
C LYS A 68 1.34 10.96 -1.91
N MET A 69 1.74 9.71 -1.73
CA MET A 69 0.82 8.56 -1.84
C MET A 69 -0.27 8.61 -0.77
N GLU A 70 0.07 8.92 0.47
CA GLU A 70 -0.90 9.08 1.56
C GLU A 70 -1.93 10.17 1.23
N ASN A 71 -1.47 11.31 0.73
CA ASN A 71 -2.36 12.39 0.26
C ASN A 71 -3.29 11.93 -0.87
N GLU A 72 -2.80 11.17 -1.85
CA GLU A 72 -3.63 10.65 -2.95
C GLU A 72 -4.69 9.64 -2.45
N ILE A 73 -4.34 8.79 -1.48
CA ILE A 73 -5.30 7.88 -0.84
C ILE A 73 -6.37 8.68 -0.10
N LEU A 74 -5.98 9.70 0.67
CA LEU A 74 -6.91 10.55 1.41
C LEU A 74 -7.86 11.31 0.48
N LYS A 75 -7.36 11.85 -0.65
CA LYS A 75 -8.22 12.50 -1.67
C LYS A 75 -9.26 11.53 -2.22
N LYS A 76 -8.84 10.33 -2.66
CA LYS A 76 -9.76 9.30 -3.15
C LYS A 76 -10.80 8.89 -2.10
N TYR A 77 -10.40 8.79 -0.84
CA TYR A 77 -11.32 8.49 0.26
C TYR A 77 -12.37 9.60 0.44
N LEU A 78 -11.95 10.87 0.38
CA LEU A 78 -12.86 12.01 0.48
C LEU A 78 -13.86 12.04 -0.69
N GLU A 79 -13.39 11.81 -1.92
CA GLU A 79 -14.25 11.70 -3.12
C GLU A 79 -15.30 10.61 -2.94
N MET A 80 -14.88 9.40 -2.55
CA MET A 80 -15.80 8.28 -2.30
C MET A 80 -16.82 8.60 -1.19
N LYS A 81 -16.39 9.30 -0.13
CA LYS A 81 -17.28 9.71 0.96
C LYS A 81 -18.32 10.72 0.47
N GLU A 82 -17.94 11.67 -0.38
CA GLU A 82 -18.89 12.61 -0.97
C GLU A 82 -19.90 11.92 -1.88
N GLU A 83 -19.46 10.96 -2.70
CA GLU A 83 -20.35 10.17 -3.56
C GLU A 83 -21.36 9.36 -2.74
N LEU A 84 -20.93 8.75 -1.63
CA LEU A 84 -21.80 8.02 -0.71
C LEU A 84 -22.84 8.93 -0.05
N ASN A 85 -22.49 10.17 0.28
CA ASN A 85 -23.42 11.13 0.89
C ASN A 85 -24.46 11.70 -0.10
N LYS A 86 -24.24 11.55 -1.41
CA LYS A 86 -25.15 12.02 -2.48
C LYS A 86 -26.22 10.98 -2.85
N ASN A 87 -26.05 9.72 -2.45
CA ASN A 87 -26.98 8.60 -2.66
C ASN A 87 -27.83 8.33 -1.42
#